data_AF-A0A9E3TGA4-F1
#
_entry.id   AF-A0A9E3TGA4-F1
#
_cell.length_a   1.000
_cell.length_b   1.000
_cell.length_c   1.000
_cell.angle_alpha   90.00
_cell.angle_beta   90.00
_cell.angle_gamma   90.00
#
_symmetry.space_group_name_H-M   'P 1'
#
loop_
_entity.id
_entity.type
_entity.pdbx_description
1 polymer ?
#
loop_
_entity_poly.entity_id
_entity_poly.type
_entity_poly.pdbx_seq_one_letter_code
_entity_poly.pdbx_strand_id
1 'polypeptide(L)'
;MPKRHRNPFTKHVRIIRQSLTAIDRSLGRLVALTNGAGRGVTVEPKGRKRKLKLSPERRAALKLQGQYMGYLRKLKPRQKAQVKALRAEKGFRAAIAMAMRLAEG
;
A
#
# COMPACT_ATOMS: atom_id res chain seq x y z
N MET A 1 -25.54 -17.17 -50.51
CA MET A 1 -25.20 -17.02 -49.08
C MET A 1 -26.44 -16.55 -48.32
N PRO A 2 -27.07 -17.37 -47.45
CA PRO A 2 -28.26 -16.94 -46.71
C PRO A 2 -27.87 -16.02 -45.54
N LYS A 3 -28.51 -14.85 -45.45
CA LYS A 3 -28.31 -13.89 -44.36
C LYS A 3 -29.01 -14.41 -43.10
N ARG A 4 -28.25 -14.74 -42.05
CA ARG A 4 -28.80 -15.14 -40.74
C ARG A 4 -29.54 -13.96 -40.11
N HIS A 5 -30.86 -14.00 -40.10
CA HIS A 5 -31.67 -13.09 -39.28
C HIS A 5 -31.44 -13.42 -37.80
N ARG A 6 -30.79 -12.50 -37.07
CA ARG A 6 -30.64 -12.59 -35.62
C ARG A 6 -31.99 -12.26 -34.97
N ASN A 7 -32.58 -13.21 -34.25
CA ASN A 7 -33.89 -13.05 -33.63
C ASN A 7 -33.88 -11.89 -32.61
N PRO A 8 -34.63 -10.80 -32.84
CA PRO A 8 -34.62 -9.62 -31.97
C PRO A 8 -35.10 -9.94 -30.56
N PHE A 9 -35.99 -10.92 -30.40
CA PHE A 9 -36.47 -11.43 -29.11
C PHE A 9 -35.33 -11.88 -28.17
N THR A 10 -34.29 -12.52 -28.70
CA THR A 10 -33.13 -12.95 -27.89
C THR A 10 -32.33 -11.76 -27.35
N LYS A 11 -32.31 -10.64 -28.09
CA LYS A 11 -31.69 -9.39 -27.66
C LYS A 11 -32.50 -8.75 -26.54
N HIS A 12 -33.82 -8.74 -26.65
CA HIS A 12 -34.71 -8.22 -25.59
C HIS A 12 -34.61 -9.04 -24.30
N VAL A 13 -34.62 -10.38 -24.38
CA VAL A 13 -34.43 -11.24 -23.21
C VAL A 13 -33.06 -11.00 -22.56
N ARG A 14 -32.01 -10.79 -23.35
CA ARG A 14 -30.67 -10.45 -22.83
C ARG A 14 -30.67 -9.09 -22.11
N ILE A 15 -31.33 -8.08 -22.66
CA ILE A 15 -31.44 -6.75 -22.06
C ILE A 15 -32.18 -6.85 -20.72
N ILE A 16 -33.28 -7.59 -20.67
CA ILE A 16 -34.06 -7.81 -19.44
C ILE A 16 -33.21 -8.51 -18.37
N ARG A 17 -32.44 -9.54 -18.75
CA ARG A 17 -31.52 -10.20 -17.79
C ARG A 17 -30.44 -9.26 -17.26
N GLN A 18 -29.91 -8.39 -18.12
CA GLN A 18 -28.91 -7.39 -17.73
C GLN A 18 -29.49 -6.34 -16.79
N SER A 19 -30.71 -5.85 -17.05
CA SER A 19 -31.36 -4.87 -16.16
C SER A 19 -31.70 -5.48 -14.81
N LEU A 20 -32.21 -6.72 -14.76
CA LEU A 20 -32.47 -7.42 -13.49
C LEU A 20 -31.19 -7.64 -12.68
N THR A 21 -30.09 -8.01 -13.34
CA THR A 21 -28.78 -8.16 -12.66
C THR A 21 -28.26 -6.81 -12.15
N ALA A 22 -28.51 -5.72 -12.86
CA ALA A 22 -28.14 -4.38 -12.42
C ALA A 22 -28.94 -3.94 -11.18
N ILE A 23 -30.24 -4.25 -11.16
CA ILE A 23 -31.13 -3.97 -10.02
C ILE A 23 -30.70 -4.79 -8.79
N ASP A 24 -30.43 -6.08 -8.95
CA ASP A 24 -29.95 -6.94 -7.86
C ASP A 24 -28.67 -6.40 -7.22
N ARG A 25 -27.72 -5.95 -8.04
CA ARG A 25 -26.48 -5.30 -7.56
C ARG A 25 -26.73 -3.97 -6.86
N SER A 26 -27.65 -3.14 -7.35
CA SER A 26 -27.96 -1.86 -6.70
C SER A 26 -28.62 -2.07 -5.35
N LEU A 27 -29.52 -3.04 -5.24
CA LEU A 27 -30.14 -3.43 -3.97
C LEU A 27 -29.10 -3.99 -2.99
N GLY A 28 -28.19 -4.85 -3.45
CA GLY A 28 -27.09 -5.35 -2.62
C GLY A 28 -26.18 -4.23 -2.07
N ARG A 29 -25.91 -3.18 -2.85
CA ARG A 29 -25.17 -2.00 -2.38
C ARG A 29 -25.95 -1.18 -1.36
N LEU A 30 -27.25 -1.00 -1.56
CA LEU A 30 -28.10 -0.29 -0.60
C LEU A 30 -28.16 -1.02 0.74
N VAL A 31 -28.31 -2.35 0.71
CA VAL A 31 -28.25 -3.19 1.92
C VAL A 31 -26.87 -3.10 2.59
N ALA A 32 -25.78 -3.05 1.82
CA ALA A 32 -24.45 -2.84 2.38
C ALA A 32 -24.27 -1.45 3.01
N LEU A 33 -24.90 -0.41 2.47
CA LEU A 33 -24.89 0.94 3.04
C LEU A 33 -25.73 1.02 4.32
N THR A 34 -26.90 0.39 4.37
CA THR A 34 -27.74 0.35 5.58
C THR A 34 -27.08 -0.48 6.69
N ASN A 35 -26.42 -1.60 6.34
CA ASN A 35 -25.67 -2.41 7.30
C ASN A 35 -24.30 -1.80 7.67
N GLY A 36 -23.76 -0.95 6.80
CA GLY A 36 -22.47 -0.26 6.96
C GLY A 36 -22.54 1.04 7.74
N ALA A 37 -23.74 1.59 7.98
CA ALA A 37 -23.92 2.83 8.77
C ALA A 37 -23.43 2.72 10.23
N GLY A 38 -23.11 1.52 10.72
CA GLY A 38 -22.46 1.29 12.02
C GLY A 38 -20.97 0.90 11.95
N ARG A 39 -20.36 0.76 10.76
CA ARG A 39 -18.95 0.40 10.61
C ARG A 39 -18.29 1.32 9.58
N GLY A 40 -17.57 2.31 10.11
CA GLY A 40 -16.85 3.30 9.35
C GLY A 40 -16.07 2.70 8.18
N VAL A 41 -16.15 3.39 7.04
CA VAL A 41 -15.29 3.32 5.85
C VAL A 41 -14.39 2.08 5.84
N THR A 42 -14.90 0.97 5.31
CA THR A 42 -14.07 -0.18 4.94
C THR A 42 -13.18 0.24 3.77
N VAL A 43 -12.02 0.82 4.10
CA VAL A 43 -10.88 0.87 3.20
C VAL A 43 -10.64 -0.57 2.76
N GLU A 44 -10.84 -0.85 1.47
CA GLU A 44 -10.56 -2.19 0.92
C GLU A 44 -9.16 -2.63 1.40
N PRO A 45 -9.00 -3.90 1.84
CA PRO A 45 -7.72 -4.38 2.30
C PRO A 45 -6.75 -4.38 1.11
N LYS A 46 -5.97 -3.30 1.00
CA LYS A 46 -4.85 -3.14 0.08
C LYS A 46 -4.08 -4.46 0.07
N GLY A 47 -4.11 -5.15 -1.07
CA GLY A 47 -3.80 -6.59 -1.19
C GLY A 47 -2.65 -7.06 -0.31
N ARG A 48 -2.81 -8.26 0.29
CA ARG A 48 -1.85 -8.89 1.20
C ARG A 48 -0.42 -8.63 0.73
N LYS A 49 0.31 -7.74 1.42
CA LYS A 49 1.72 -7.46 1.12
C LYS A 49 2.48 -8.78 1.12
N ARG A 50 3.06 -9.16 -0.02
CA ARG A 50 3.87 -10.38 -0.10
C ARG A 50 4.97 -10.29 0.94
N LYS A 51 4.99 -11.24 1.88
CA LYS A 51 6.07 -11.36 2.87
C LYS A 51 7.33 -11.75 2.10
N LEU A 52 8.21 -10.77 1.85
CA LEU A 52 9.53 -11.04 1.26
C LEU A 52 10.32 -11.93 2.24
N LYS A 53 10.73 -13.11 1.78
CA LYS A 53 11.65 -13.97 2.52
C LYS A 53 13.05 -13.35 2.45
N LEU A 54 13.40 -12.56 3.46
CA LEU A 54 14.73 -11.95 3.59
C LEU A 54 15.65 -12.86 4.41
N SER A 55 16.88 -13.04 3.92
CA SER A 55 17.98 -13.63 4.70
C SER A 55 18.20 -12.83 6.01
N PRO A 56 18.61 -13.48 7.12
CA PRO A 56 18.91 -12.82 8.39
C PRO A 56 19.89 -11.66 8.25
N GLU A 57 20.94 -11.81 7.44
CA GLU A 57 21.96 -10.77 7.21
C GLU A 57 21.35 -9.53 6.54
N ARG A 58 20.53 -9.76 5.51
CA ARG A 58 19.84 -8.67 4.80
C ARG A 58 18.85 -7.95 5.71
N ARG A 59 18.19 -8.67 6.62
CA ARG A 59 17.31 -8.08 7.63
C ARG A 59 18.09 -7.22 8.62
N ALA A 60 19.26 -7.67 9.06
CA ALA A 60 20.14 -6.90 9.95
C ALA A 60 20.64 -5.61 9.26
N ALA A 61 21.06 -5.69 8.01
CA ALA A 61 21.47 -4.54 7.21
C ALA A 61 20.34 -3.50 7.05
N LEU A 62 19.12 -3.96 6.73
CA LEU A 62 17.95 -3.08 6.63
C LEU A 62 17.58 -2.44 7.97
N LYS A 63 17.75 -3.15 9.10
CA LYS A 63 17.52 -2.60 10.43
C LYS A 63 18.48 -1.46 10.74
N LEU A 64 19.77 -1.64 10.45
CA LEU A 64 20.79 -0.59 10.60
C LEU A 64 20.49 0.62 9.70
N GLN A 65 20.13 0.37 8.44
CA GLN A 65 19.75 1.43 7.50
C GLN A 65 18.51 2.21 8.01
N GLY A 66 17.50 1.49 8.52
CA GLY A 66 16.29 2.09 9.09
C GLY A 66 16.59 2.97 10.30
N GLN A 67 17.41 2.49 11.24
CA GLN A 67 17.86 3.27 12.40
C GLN A 67 18.61 4.54 11.96
N TYR A 68 19.57 4.40 11.05
CA TYR A 68 20.32 5.53 10.49
C TYR A 68 19.41 6.58 9.85
N MET A 69 18.45 6.16 9.02
CA MET A 69 17.45 7.05 8.42
C MET A 69 16.56 7.70 9.49
N GLY A 70 16.20 6.97 10.54
CA GLY A 70 15.38 7.45 11.64
C GLY A 70 16.00 8.65 12.35
N TYR A 71 17.28 8.54 12.75
CA TYR A 71 17.99 9.66 13.38
C TYR A 71 18.22 10.82 12.41
N LEU A 72 18.62 10.54 11.17
CA LEU A 72 18.83 11.57 10.15
C LEU A 72 17.61 12.46 9.91
N ARG A 73 16.38 11.95 10.03
CA ARG A 73 15.16 12.74 9.79
C ARG A 73 15.03 13.95 10.73
N LYS A 74 15.55 13.84 11.95
CA LYS A 74 15.47 14.88 12.98
C LYS A 74 16.61 15.90 12.92
N LEU A 75 17.69 15.62 12.18
CA LEU A 75 18.90 16.43 12.16
C LEU A 75 18.84 17.63 11.19
N LYS A 76 19.54 18.71 11.55
CA LYS A 76 19.76 19.89 10.69
C LYS A 76 20.71 19.55 9.51
N PRO A 77 20.69 20.29 8.40
CA PRO A 77 21.51 19.99 7.21
C PRO A 77 23.01 19.85 7.49
N ARG A 78 23.59 20.70 8.36
CA ARG A 78 25.00 20.62 8.75
C ARG A 78 25.34 19.33 9.50
N GLN A 79 24.49 18.94 10.45
CA GLN A 79 24.63 17.68 11.20
C GLN A 79 24.47 16.45 10.28
N LYS A 80 23.56 16.52 9.30
CA LYS A 80 23.41 15.46 8.28
C LYS A 80 24.67 15.26 7.46
N ALA A 81 25.37 16.34 7.08
CA ALA A 81 26.62 16.26 6.33
C ALA A 81 27.71 15.55 7.14
N GLN A 82 27.88 15.90 8.42
CA GLN A 82 28.85 15.27 9.31
C GLN A 82 28.57 13.76 9.49
N VAL A 83 27.31 13.39 9.72
CA VAL A 83 26.89 12.00 9.87
C VAL A 83 27.06 11.19 8.57
N LYS A 84 26.92 11.82 7.39
CA LYS A 84 27.17 11.18 6.09
C LYS A 84 28.66 10.94 5.85
N ALA A 85 29.52 11.91 6.19
CA ALA A 85 30.96 11.77 6.12
C ALA A 85 31.43 10.60 7.00
N LEU A 86 30.97 10.56 8.26
CA LEU A 86 31.31 9.48 9.18
C LEU A 86 30.84 8.10 8.71
N ARG A 87 29.69 8.03 8.01
CA ARG A 87 29.20 6.78 7.42
C ARG A 87 30.13 6.28 6.31
N ALA A 88 30.66 7.18 5.48
CA ALA A 88 31.58 6.80 4.41
C ALA A 88 32.89 6.24 4.95
N GLU A 89 33.38 6.80 6.07
CA GLU A 89 34.65 6.38 6.69
C GLU A 89 34.52 5.14 7.58
N LYS A 90 33.52 5.11 8.47
CA LYS A 90 33.43 4.12 9.57
C LYS A 90 32.19 3.23 9.50
N GLY A 91 31.34 3.42 8.50
CA GLY A 91 30.13 2.63 8.29
C GLY A 91 28.96 3.00 9.20
N PHE A 92 27.92 2.15 9.18
CA PHE A 92 26.62 2.45 9.79
C PHE A 92 26.63 2.58 11.31
N ARG A 93 27.37 1.72 12.04
CA ARG A 93 27.31 1.70 13.52
C ARG A 93 27.85 2.99 14.12
N ALA A 94 29.01 3.47 13.66
CA ALA A 94 29.60 4.72 14.10
C ALA A 94 28.71 5.92 13.73
N ALA A 95 28.16 5.93 12.51
CA ALA A 95 27.27 6.99 12.05
C ALA A 95 25.97 7.06 12.87
N ILE A 96 25.39 5.93 13.25
CA ILE A 96 24.19 5.88 14.12
C ILE A 96 24.51 6.43 15.51
N ALA A 97 25.64 6.04 16.11
CA ALA A 97 26.02 6.54 17.44
C ALA A 97 26.21 8.07 17.44
N MET A 98 26.83 8.62 16.40
CA MET A 98 26.95 10.07 16.25
C MET A 98 25.59 10.74 16.02
N ALA A 99 24.76 10.16 15.14
CA ALA A 99 23.43 10.71 14.84
C ALA A 99 22.49 10.71 16.04
N MET A 100 22.61 9.70 16.92
CA MET A 100 21.87 9.62 18.17
C MET A 100 22.24 10.77 19.10
N ARG A 101 23.54 11.00 19.34
CA ARG A 101 24.03 12.12 20.15
C ARG A 101 23.58 13.48 19.64
N LEU A 102 23.56 13.65 18.31
CA LEU A 102 23.13 14.90 17.67
C LEU A 102 21.61 15.09 17.62
N ALA A 103 20.83 14.03 17.87
CA ALA A 103 19.37 14.07 17.87
C ALA A 103 18.77 14.21 19.28
N GLU A 104 19.55 13.89 20.31
CA GLU A 104 19.20 14.04 21.73
C GLU A 104 19.61 15.40 22.31
N GLY A 105 20.51 16.14 21.64
CA GLY A 105 20.90 17.51 21.97
C GLY A 105 20.35 18.54 20.99
#